data_AF-A0A938W3J3-F1
#
_entry.id   AF-A0A938W3J3-F1
#
_cell.length_a   1.000
_cell.length_b   1.000
_cell.length_c   1.000
_cell.angle_alpha   90.00
_cell.angle_beta   90.00
_cell.angle_gamma   90.00
#
_symmetry.space_group_name_H-M   'P 1'
#
loop_
_entity.id
_entity.type
_entity.pdbx_description
1 polymer ?
#
loop_
_entity_poly.entity_id
_entity_poly.type
_entity_poly.pdbx_seq_one_letter_code
_entity_poly.pdbx_strand_id
1 'polypeptide(L)'
;MPAPTQSCSSRDRFTASTQQALVLLLTQQLADAQIRRADARGSERLWQEVAALDIDPERITALLYSGHDVDDREALRHEDDAWLNQQGPRPHRGWSLQTLHLGRPRLPQRQLNRA
;
A
#
# COMPACT_ATOMS: atom_id res chain seq x y z
N MET A 1 -15.27 -43.29 0.48
CA MET A 1 -14.41 -42.12 0.24
C MET A 1 -15.23 -40.87 0.57
N PRO A 2 -14.87 -40.06 1.59
CA PRO A 2 -15.58 -38.81 1.84
C PRO A 2 -15.02 -37.71 0.94
N ALA A 3 -15.91 -36.97 0.29
CA ALA A 3 -15.60 -35.78 -0.49
C ALA A 3 -15.21 -34.61 0.45
N PRO A 4 -14.27 -33.74 0.08
CA PRO A 4 -13.94 -32.57 0.87
C PRO A 4 -15.13 -31.60 0.83
N THR A 5 -15.80 -31.43 1.97
CA THR A 5 -16.78 -30.37 2.19
C THR A 5 -16.05 -29.04 2.20
N GLN A 6 -15.90 -28.42 1.03
CA GLN A 6 -15.49 -27.03 0.87
C GLN A 6 -16.63 -26.12 1.34
N SER A 7 -16.83 -26.05 2.65
CA SER A 7 -17.64 -25.01 3.28
C SER A 7 -16.73 -23.81 3.60
N CYS A 8 -16.05 -23.26 2.58
CA CYS A 8 -15.51 -21.90 2.67
C CYS A 8 -16.72 -20.99 2.89
N SER A 9 -16.92 -20.62 4.14
CA SER A 9 -18.20 -20.17 4.65
C SER A 9 -18.51 -18.80 4.07
N SER A 10 -19.78 -18.54 3.77
CA SER A 10 -20.24 -17.25 3.21
C SER A 10 -19.70 -16.03 3.99
N ARG A 11 -19.43 -16.23 5.29
CA ARG A 11 -18.81 -15.27 6.20
C ARG A 11 -17.37 -14.87 5.82
N ASP A 12 -16.54 -15.81 5.38
CA ASP A 12 -15.16 -15.53 4.96
C ASP A 12 -15.11 -14.75 3.63
N ARG A 13 -16.04 -15.04 2.71
CA ARG A 13 -16.20 -14.24 1.49
C ARG A 13 -16.74 -12.85 1.79
N PHE A 14 -17.67 -12.77 2.73
CA PHE A 14 -18.22 -11.49 3.18
C PHE A 14 -17.13 -10.61 3.81
N THR A 15 -16.29 -11.15 4.71
CA THR A 15 -15.19 -10.39 5.32
C THR A 15 -14.16 -9.95 4.27
N ALA A 16 -13.79 -10.83 3.34
CA ALA A 16 -12.89 -10.48 2.24
C ALA A 16 -13.47 -9.37 1.34
N SER A 17 -14.74 -9.45 0.98
CA SER A 17 -15.41 -8.44 0.16
C SER A 17 -15.56 -7.09 0.87
N THR A 18 -15.81 -7.11 2.18
CA THR A 18 -15.88 -5.90 3.02
C THR A 18 -14.50 -5.26 3.14
N GLN A 19 -13.46 -6.06 3.36
CA GLN A 19 -12.09 -5.57 3.43
C GLN A 19 -11.65 -4.96 2.09
N GLN A 20 -11.95 -5.62 0.97
CA GLN A 20 -11.69 -5.07 -0.37
C GLN A 20 -12.42 -3.74 -0.58
N ALA A 21 -13.70 -3.64 -0.24
CA ALA A 21 -14.46 -2.40 -0.35
C ALA A 21 -13.85 -1.25 0.47
N LEU A 22 -13.31 -1.56 1.65
CA LEU A 22 -12.63 -0.60 2.53
C LEU A 22 -11.30 -0.11 1.93
N VAL A 23 -10.51 -1.02 1.37
CA VAL A 23 -9.25 -0.70 0.66
C VAL A 23 -9.51 0.25 -0.51
N LEU A 24 -10.54 -0.04 -1.32
CA LEU A 24 -10.91 0.81 -2.46
C LEU A 24 -11.36 2.21 -2.00
N LEU A 25 -12.17 2.28 -0.94
CA LEU A 25 -12.64 3.54 -0.39
C LEU A 25 -11.47 4.40 0.13
N LEU A 26 -10.56 3.80 0.90
CA LEU A 26 -9.39 4.50 1.43
C LEU A 26 -8.46 4.99 0.31
N THR A 27 -8.29 4.19 -0.75
CA THR A 27 -7.52 4.59 -1.94
C THR A 27 -8.12 5.83 -2.58
N GLN A 28 -9.45 5.86 -2.77
CA GLN A 28 -10.15 7.01 -3.34
C GLN A 28 -10.01 8.26 -2.47
N GLN A 29 -10.18 8.12 -1.16
CA GLN A 29 -10.04 9.23 -0.22
C GLN A 29 -8.61 9.77 -0.18
N LEU A 30 -7.61 8.89 -0.22
CA LEU A 30 -6.20 9.28 -0.29
C LEU A 30 -5.87 9.99 -1.60
N ALA A 31 -6.37 9.51 -2.73
CA ALA A 31 -6.20 10.17 -4.02
C ALA A 31 -6.85 11.57 -4.01
N ASP A 32 -8.06 11.70 -3.46
CA ASP A 32 -8.73 13.00 -3.32
C ASP A 32 -7.93 13.96 -2.43
N ALA A 33 -7.48 13.48 -1.27
CA ALA A 33 -6.71 14.28 -0.32
C ALA A 33 -5.35 14.69 -0.88
N GLN A 34 -4.56 13.76 -1.43
CA GLN A 34 -3.20 14.03 -1.89
C GLN A 34 -3.14 14.74 -3.24
N ILE A 35 -3.93 14.28 -4.20
CA ILE A 35 -3.78 14.67 -5.61
C ILE A 35 -4.73 15.83 -5.93
N ARG A 36 -6.02 15.72 -5.56
CA ARG A 36 -7.02 16.74 -5.93
C ARG A 36 -6.96 17.96 -5.00
N ARG A 37 -6.85 17.73 -3.69
CA ARG A 37 -6.92 18.80 -2.67
C ARG A 37 -5.56 19.26 -2.14
N ALA A 38 -4.50 18.48 -2.34
CA ALA A 38 -3.20 18.68 -1.71
C ALA A 38 -3.28 18.87 -0.18
N ASP A 39 -4.24 18.21 0.46
CA ASP A 39 -4.46 18.23 1.91
C ASP A 39 -3.53 17.24 2.61
N ALA A 40 -2.35 17.75 2.99
CA ALA A 40 -1.34 16.96 3.70
C ALA A 40 -1.84 16.39 5.03
N ARG A 41 -2.64 17.15 5.80
CA ARG A 41 -3.15 16.69 7.10
C ARG A 41 -4.25 15.65 6.94
N GLY A 42 -5.16 15.85 5.99
CA GLY A 42 -6.17 14.86 5.64
C GLY A 42 -5.54 13.55 5.17
N SER A 43 -4.52 13.64 4.31
CA SER A 43 -3.77 12.46 3.86
C SER A 43 -3.06 11.75 5.01
N GLU A 44 -2.39 12.47 5.91
CA GLU A 44 -1.70 11.86 7.05
C GLU A 44 -2.68 11.10 7.95
N ARG A 45 -3.85 11.70 8.23
CA ARG A 45 -4.90 11.06 9.01
C ARG A 45 -5.41 9.78 8.34
N LEU A 46 -5.64 9.80 7.04
CA LEU A 46 -6.08 8.61 6.30
C LEU A 46 -5.04 7.48 6.35
N TRP A 47 -3.75 7.79 6.30
CA TRP A 47 -2.70 6.79 6.49
C TRP A 47 -2.66 6.21 7.92
N GLN A 48 -2.98 7.02 8.94
CA GLN A 48 -3.16 6.51 10.31
C GLN A 48 -4.35 5.57 10.40
N GLU A 49 -5.44 5.84 9.67
CA GLU A 49 -6.60 4.95 9.59
C GLU A 49 -6.26 3.62 8.89
N VAL A 50 -5.51 3.66 7.78
CA VAL A 50 -4.96 2.46 7.12
C VAL A 50 -4.18 1.59 8.11
N ALA A 51 -3.30 2.20 8.89
CA ALA A 51 -2.52 1.49 9.92
C ALA A 51 -3.39 0.95 11.07
N ALA A 52 -4.39 1.71 11.52
CA ALA A 52 -5.31 1.28 12.57
C ALA A 52 -6.19 0.10 12.15
N LEU A 53 -6.47 -0.03 10.85
CA LEU A 53 -7.25 -1.11 10.25
C LEU A 53 -6.40 -2.33 9.86
N ASP A 54 -5.09 -2.32 10.15
CA ASP A 54 -4.13 -3.37 9.76
C ASP A 54 -4.15 -3.67 8.24
N ILE A 55 -4.40 -2.63 7.44
CA ILE A 55 -4.36 -2.71 5.98
C ILE A 55 -2.91 -2.49 5.54
N ASP A 56 -2.40 -3.38 4.69
CA ASP A 56 -1.06 -3.24 4.12
C ASP A 56 -0.94 -1.92 3.33
N PRO A 57 -0.06 -0.99 3.74
CA PRO A 57 0.12 0.27 3.01
C PRO A 57 0.61 0.04 1.58
N GLU A 58 1.38 -1.02 1.29
CA GLU A 58 1.84 -1.32 -0.07
C GLU A 58 0.68 -1.67 -1.01
N ARG A 59 -0.41 -2.23 -0.48
CA ARG A 59 -1.65 -2.49 -1.23
C ARG A 59 -2.28 -1.18 -1.71
N ILE A 60 -2.46 -0.25 -0.78
CA ILE A 60 -3.02 1.08 -1.07
C ILE A 60 -2.10 1.85 -2.02
N THR A 61 -0.79 1.81 -1.80
CA THR A 61 0.19 2.45 -2.69
C THR A 61 0.15 1.86 -4.10
N ALA A 62 0.07 0.55 -4.25
CA ALA A 62 -0.03 -0.10 -5.56
C ALA A 62 -1.29 0.39 -6.31
N LEU A 63 -2.43 0.50 -5.62
CA LEU A 63 -3.67 0.98 -6.23
C LEU A 63 -3.59 2.47 -6.61
N LEU A 64 -3.07 3.32 -5.72
CA LEU A 64 -2.88 4.76 -5.98
C LEU A 64 -2.03 5.05 -7.22
N TYR A 65 -1.04 4.19 -7.49
CA TYR A 65 -0.11 4.34 -8.61
C TYR A 65 -0.31 3.30 -9.71
N SER A 66 -1.46 2.63 -9.76
CA SER A 66 -1.80 1.64 -10.78
C SER A 66 -1.97 2.23 -12.18
N GLY A 67 -2.16 3.56 -12.27
CA GLY A 67 -2.44 4.25 -13.54
C GLY A 67 -3.91 4.21 -13.96
N HIS A 68 -4.77 3.54 -13.19
CA HIS A 68 -6.22 3.57 -13.38
C HIS A 68 -6.84 4.84 -12.79
N ASP A 69 -8.01 5.22 -13.31
CA ASP A 69 -8.85 6.23 -12.67
C ASP A 69 -9.33 5.71 -11.32
N VAL A 70 -9.08 6.47 -10.27
CA VAL A 70 -9.48 6.11 -8.90
C VAL A 70 -10.99 6.11 -8.72
N ASP A 71 -11.74 6.83 -9.55
CA ASP A 71 -13.20 6.82 -9.53
C ASP A 71 -13.79 5.59 -10.26
N ASP A 72 -13.00 4.89 -11.08
CA ASP A 72 -13.39 3.61 -11.70
C ASP A 72 -13.20 2.45 -10.71
N ARG A 73 -14.29 2.16 -10.01
CA ARG A 73 -14.32 1.14 -8.96
C ARG A 73 -14.12 -0.28 -9.49
N GLU A 74 -14.51 -0.57 -10.73
CA GLU A 74 -14.32 -1.90 -11.31
C GLU A 74 -12.86 -2.12 -11.68
N ALA A 75 -12.22 -1.10 -12.28
CA ALA A 75 -10.79 -1.13 -12.58
C ALA A 75 -9.95 -1.31 -11.30
N LEU A 76 -10.21 -0.51 -10.26
CA LEU A 76 -9.48 -0.65 -9.00
C LEU A 76 -9.70 -2.01 -8.34
N ARG A 77 -10.92 -2.57 -8.42
CA ARG A 77 -11.20 -3.90 -7.88
C ARG A 77 -10.40 -4.98 -8.60
N HIS A 78 -10.34 -4.90 -9.93
CA HIS A 78 -9.57 -5.85 -10.73
C HIS A 78 -8.07 -5.78 -10.39
N GLU A 79 -7.54 -4.56 -10.22
CA GLU A 79 -6.13 -4.38 -9.83
C GLU A 79 -5.85 -4.88 -8.40
N ASP A 80 -6.79 -4.68 -7.48
CA ASP A 80 -6.71 -5.19 -6.13
C ASP A 80 -6.71 -6.74 -6.10
N ASP A 81 -7.57 -7.37 -6.89
CA ASP A 81 -7.59 -8.83 -7.07
C ASP A 81 -6.26 -9.30 -7.68
N ALA A 82 -5.72 -8.58 -8.68
CA ALA A 82 -4.43 -8.89 -9.28
C ALA A 82 -3.28 -8.78 -8.26
N TRP A 83 -3.30 -7.76 -7.41
CA TRP A 83 -2.33 -7.58 -6.33
C TRP A 83 -2.40 -8.72 -5.32
N LEU A 84 -3.60 -9.11 -4.88
CA LEU A 84 -3.82 -10.25 -3.98
C LEU A 84 -3.33 -11.57 -4.57
N ASN A 85 -3.51 -11.77 -5.88
CA ASN A 85 -3.01 -12.96 -6.58
C ASN A 85 -1.48 -12.96 -6.74
N GLN A 86 -0.84 -11.79 -6.80
CA GLN A 86 0.61 -11.64 -6.90
C GLN A 86 1.32 -11.71 -5.53
N GLN A 87 0.57 -11.60 -4.44
CA GLN A 87 1.01 -11.82 -3.06
C GLN A 87 1.22 -13.33 -2.80
N GLY A 88 2.20 -13.93 -3.49
CA GLY A 88 2.90 -15.11 -2.96
C GLY A 88 3.65 -14.74 -1.67
N PRO A 89 4.42 -15.64 -1.03
CA PRO A 89 5.18 -15.33 0.17
C PRO A 89 6.27 -14.31 -0.14
N ARG A 90 5.91 -13.02 -0.15
CA ARG A 90 6.83 -11.90 -0.19
C ARG A 90 7.30 -11.70 1.24
N PRO A 91 8.61 -11.73 1.51
CA PRO A 91 9.08 -11.32 2.82
C PRO A 91 8.64 -9.86 2.98
N HIS A 92 7.81 -9.58 3.99
CA HIS A 92 7.47 -8.22 4.39
C HIS A 92 8.79 -7.46 4.54
N ARG A 93 9.13 -6.64 3.53
CA ARG A 93 10.24 -5.72 3.63
C ARG A 93 9.72 -4.61 4.52
N GLY A 94 9.88 -4.78 5.82
CA GLY A 94 9.66 -3.70 6.76
C GLY A 94 10.38 -2.47 6.23
N TRP A 95 9.63 -1.42 5.97
CA TRP A 95 10.14 -0.11 5.55
C TRP A 95 10.91 0.49 6.72
N SER A 96 12.05 -0.11 7.05
CA SER A 96 12.96 0.48 8.02
C SER A 96 13.64 1.64 7.32
N LEU A 97 13.40 2.84 7.82
CA LEU A 97 14.14 4.05 7.45
C LEU A 97 15.65 3.90 7.71
N GLN A 98 16.08 2.82 8.36
CA GLN A 98 17.49 2.44 8.58
C GLN A 98 18.19 2.05 7.26
N THR A 99 17.44 1.56 6.27
CA THR A 99 17.98 1.13 4.97
C THR A 99 18.15 2.27 3.96
N LEU A 100 17.51 3.42 4.20
CA LEU A 100 17.79 4.63 3.44
C LEU A 100 19.03 5.28 4.03
N HIS A 101 20.21 4.81 3.59
CA HIS A 101 21.45 5.54 3.78
C HIS A 101 21.41 6.83 2.96
N LEU A 102 20.62 7.82 3.40
CA LEU A 102 20.76 9.23 3.01
C LEU A 102 22.00 9.86 3.68
N GLY A 103 23.04 9.05 3.87
CA GLY A 103 24.36 9.43 4.36
C GLY A 103 25.22 9.90 3.20
N ARG A 104 25.28 11.22 3.02
CA ARG A 104 26.28 11.99 2.27
C ARG A 104 27.56 11.23 1.91
N PRO A 105 28.05 11.27 0.66
CA PRO A 105 29.46 11.02 0.43
C PRO A 105 30.27 12.15 1.08
N ARG A 106 31.00 11.85 2.16
CA ARG A 106 32.08 12.71 2.66
C ARG A 106 33.19 12.71 1.60
N LEU A 107 33.36 13.82 0.90
CA LEU A 107 34.52 14.06 0.04
C LEU A 107 35.80 13.87 0.86
N PRO A 108 36.81 13.15 0.35
CA PRO A 108 38.11 13.04 1.01
C PRO A 108 38.78 14.42 1.01
N GLN A 109 39.15 14.87 2.21
CA GLN A 109 39.88 16.11 2.45
C GLN A 109 41.28 15.99 1.85
N ARG A 110 41.46 16.57 0.66
CA ARG A 110 42.75 16.67 -0.04
C ARG A 110 43.68 17.52 0.83
N GLN A 111 44.63 16.87 1.50
CA GLN A 111 45.71 17.57 2.22
C GLN A 111 46.53 18.37 1.21
N LEU A 112 46.40 19.70 1.30
CA LEU A 112 47.34 20.64 0.70
C LEU A 112 48.62 20.60 1.54
N ASN A 113 49.54 19.71 1.16
CA ASN A 113 50.91 19.79 1.63
C ASN A 113 51.56 21.02 0.98
N ARG A 114 51.87 21.96 1.87
CA ARG A 114 52.65 23.17 1.67
C ARG A 114 54.10 22.76 1.34
N ALA A 115 54.61 23.22 0.20
CA ALA A 115 56.04 23.30 -0.08
C ALA A 115 56.47 24.76 0.12
#